data_AF-A0A0Q7XJC7-F1
#
_entry.id   AF-A0A0Q7XJC7-F1
#
_cell.length_a   1.000
_cell.length_b   1.000
_cell.length_c   1.000
_cell.angle_alpha   90.00
_cell.angle_beta   90.00
_cell.angle_gamma   90.00
#
_symmetry.space_group_name_H-M   'P 1'
#
loop_
_entity.id
_entity.type
_entity.pdbx_description
1 polymer ?
#
loop_
_entity_poly.entity_id
_entity_poly.type
_entity_poly.pdbx_seq_one_letter_code
_entity_poly.pdbx_strand_id
1 'polypeptide(L)'
;MAQGEFLDWWFNPSMRSENASPLSRRLAYRLWCAEQGVRPDFPRAFDSGWQQFAGCDAQALLPAARLYGALLAVREGRHGALASLPSGERRWSLATAAIQPLVRLCRPSGDLQCDGLRELACAMEAGFPGMWDRLRLVLPGESAADAGAVLTGFMLRGLVNGAASGAAARRRLRCWGLCLEQADRVRSQGEWQ
;
A
#
# COMPACT_ATOMS: atom_id res chain seq x y z
N MET A 1 -9.17 0.20 -13.10
CA MET A 1 -8.08 0.60 -14.03
C MET A 1 -7.85 -0.54 -15.00
N ALA A 2 -7.88 -0.27 -16.31
CA ALA A 2 -7.54 -1.25 -17.35
C ALA A 2 -6.01 -1.53 -17.37
N GLN A 3 -5.58 -2.66 -17.92
CA GLN A 3 -4.15 -3.02 -17.94
C GLN A 3 -3.27 -1.98 -18.66
N GLY A 4 -3.78 -1.35 -19.73
CA GLY A 4 -3.07 -0.27 -20.43
C GLY A 4 -2.88 0.96 -19.56
N GLU A 5 -3.95 1.40 -18.89
CA GLU A 5 -3.92 2.54 -17.94
C GLU A 5 -2.95 2.32 -16.78
N PHE A 6 -2.80 1.08 -16.31
CA PHE A 6 -1.84 0.73 -15.25
C PHE A 6 -0.39 0.85 -15.73
N LEU A 7 -0.08 0.33 -16.92
CA LEU A 7 1.27 0.44 -17.48
C LEU A 7 1.60 1.88 -17.80
N ASP A 8 0.63 2.66 -18.29
CA ASP A 8 0.78 4.10 -18.48
C ASP A 8 1.08 4.79 -17.14
N TRP A 9 0.30 4.52 -16.09
CA TRP A 9 0.59 5.05 -14.75
C TRP A 9 2.01 4.69 -14.26
N TRP A 10 2.46 3.44 -14.46
CA TRP A 10 3.78 2.98 -14.01
C TRP A 10 4.95 3.67 -14.73
N PHE A 11 4.80 3.95 -16.03
CA PHE A 11 5.84 4.47 -16.91
C PHE A 11 5.69 5.95 -17.26
N ASN A 12 4.62 6.63 -16.82
CA ASN A 12 4.30 7.99 -17.26
C ASN A 12 3.97 8.98 -16.12
N PRO A 13 4.95 9.36 -15.28
CA PRO A 13 4.71 10.40 -14.28
C PRO A 13 4.71 11.82 -14.87
N SER A 14 5.26 12.05 -16.08
CA SER A 14 5.34 13.38 -16.71
C SER A 14 5.78 13.41 -18.19
N MET A 15 5.79 12.29 -18.92
CA MET A 15 6.37 12.23 -20.27
C MET A 15 5.43 12.79 -21.35
N ARG A 16 5.38 14.12 -21.41
CA ARG A 16 4.51 14.94 -22.27
C ARG A 16 4.98 15.15 -23.73
N SER A 17 5.90 14.33 -24.24
CA SER A 17 6.26 14.43 -25.66
C SER A 17 5.69 13.24 -26.42
N GLU A 18 4.55 13.46 -27.07
CA GLU A 18 3.92 12.48 -27.98
C GLU A 18 4.83 12.11 -29.16
N ASN A 19 5.85 12.94 -29.44
CA ASN A 19 6.78 12.78 -30.56
C ASN A 19 8.15 12.19 -30.16
N ALA A 20 8.35 11.78 -28.91
CA ALA A 20 9.63 11.21 -28.48
C ALA A 20 9.78 9.74 -28.91
N SER A 21 10.96 9.37 -29.41
CA SER A 21 11.28 7.97 -29.73
C SER A 21 11.13 7.07 -28.50
N PRO A 22 10.80 5.77 -28.66
CA PRO A 22 10.67 4.84 -27.54
C PRO A 22 11.92 4.77 -26.64
N LEU A 23 13.12 4.91 -27.23
CA LEU A 23 14.38 4.92 -26.47
C LEU A 23 14.53 6.18 -25.62
N SER A 24 14.19 7.35 -26.18
CA SER A 24 14.19 8.63 -25.47
C SER A 24 13.24 8.62 -24.28
N ARG A 25 12.04 8.04 -24.45
CA ARG A 25 11.07 7.83 -23.38
C ARG A 25 11.63 6.93 -22.29
N ARG A 26 12.23 5.79 -22.65
CA ARG A 26 12.86 4.88 -21.68
C ARG A 26 14.00 5.54 -20.89
N LEU A 27 14.83 6.35 -21.55
CA LEU A 27 15.91 7.08 -20.89
C LEU A 27 15.38 8.15 -19.93
N ALA A 28 14.45 8.98 -20.39
CA ALA A 28 13.82 10.01 -19.56
C ALA A 28 13.15 9.41 -18.32
N TYR A 29 12.47 8.27 -18.49
CA TYR A 29 11.92 7.51 -17.37
C TYR A 29 12.98 7.05 -16.38
N ARG A 30 14.09 6.48 -16.86
CA ARG A 30 15.21 6.06 -15.99
C ARG A 30 15.84 7.22 -15.24
N LEU A 31 15.98 8.38 -15.89
CA LEU A 31 16.48 9.61 -15.27
C LEU A 31 15.55 10.08 -14.16
N TRP A 32 14.25 10.17 -14.44
CA TRP A 32 13.25 10.49 -13.41
C TRP A 32 13.29 9.49 -12.25
N CYS A 33 13.42 8.19 -12.54
CA CYS A 33 13.54 7.18 -11.50
C CYS A 33 14.76 7.40 -10.61
N ALA A 34 15.91 7.77 -11.19
CA ALA A 34 17.12 8.08 -10.46
C ALA A 34 16.95 9.34 -9.59
N GLU A 35 16.33 10.40 -10.11
CA GLU A 35 16.04 11.63 -9.37
C GLU A 35 15.12 11.40 -8.18
N GLN A 36 14.13 10.51 -8.32
CA GLN A 36 13.17 10.19 -7.25
C GLN A 36 13.66 9.05 -6.32
N GLY A 37 14.80 8.42 -6.62
CA GLY A 37 15.31 7.27 -5.89
C GLY A 37 14.35 6.06 -5.93
N VAL A 38 13.73 5.79 -7.08
CA VAL A 38 12.80 4.67 -7.29
C VAL A 38 13.34 3.68 -8.31
N ARG A 39 12.93 2.41 -8.21
CA ARG A 39 13.39 1.38 -9.15
C ARG A 39 12.77 1.61 -10.54
N PRO A 40 13.59 1.66 -11.62
CA PRO A 40 13.10 1.83 -12.98
C PRO A 40 12.56 0.53 -13.58
N ASP A 41 12.88 -0.62 -12.99
CA ASP A 41 12.50 -1.90 -13.58
C ASP A 41 11.07 -2.28 -13.18
N PHE A 42 10.32 -2.78 -14.16
CA PHE A 42 9.05 -3.44 -13.91
C PHE A 42 9.32 -4.89 -13.49
N PRO A 43 8.68 -5.40 -12.41
CA PRO A 43 8.99 -6.72 -11.90
C PRO A 43 8.60 -7.81 -12.91
N ARG A 44 9.44 -8.85 -13.01
CA ARG A 44 9.20 -10.00 -13.91
C ARG A 44 7.99 -10.84 -13.49
N ALA A 45 7.65 -10.81 -12.20
CA ALA A 45 6.51 -11.51 -11.62
C ALA A 45 5.89 -10.64 -10.51
N PHE A 46 4.57 -10.54 -10.49
CA PHE A 46 3.80 -9.82 -9.48
C PHE A 46 2.35 -10.33 -9.46
N ASP A 47 1.63 -10.07 -8.37
CA ASP A 47 0.18 -10.29 -8.29
C ASP A 47 -0.57 -9.05 -8.83
N SER A 48 -1.34 -9.22 -9.90
CA SER A 48 -2.05 -8.11 -10.56
C SER A 48 -3.09 -7.44 -9.67
N GLY A 49 -3.55 -8.06 -8.58
CA GLY A 49 -4.47 -7.41 -7.65
C GLY A 49 -3.86 -6.20 -6.94
N TRP A 50 -2.52 -6.05 -6.92
CA TRP A 50 -1.87 -4.82 -6.43
C TRP A 50 -2.09 -3.61 -7.34
N GLN A 51 -2.54 -3.80 -8.58
CA GLN A 51 -2.87 -2.69 -9.49
C GLN A 51 -4.00 -1.80 -8.95
N GLN A 52 -4.84 -2.29 -8.02
CA GLN A 52 -5.89 -1.48 -7.39
C GLN A 52 -5.36 -0.26 -6.61
N PHE A 53 -4.06 -0.26 -6.27
CA PHE A 53 -3.41 0.86 -5.59
C PHE A 53 -2.82 1.88 -6.56
N ALA A 54 -2.77 1.57 -7.85
CA ALA A 54 -2.24 2.48 -8.85
C ALA A 54 -3.10 3.75 -8.89
N GLY A 55 -2.45 4.92 -8.80
CA GLY A 55 -3.12 6.21 -8.77
C GLY A 55 -3.79 6.56 -7.45
N CYS A 56 -3.73 5.71 -6.41
CA CYS A 56 -4.16 6.12 -5.08
C CYS A 56 -3.26 7.24 -4.55
N ASP A 57 -3.88 8.28 -3.99
CA ASP A 57 -3.20 9.38 -3.33
C ASP A 57 -3.14 9.19 -1.80
N ALA A 58 -2.54 10.14 -1.08
CA ALA A 58 -2.51 10.12 0.37
C ALA A 58 -3.92 10.05 0.99
N GLN A 59 -4.90 10.75 0.41
CA GLN A 59 -6.25 10.84 0.97
C GLN A 59 -6.99 9.50 0.92
N ALA A 60 -6.70 8.66 -0.08
CA ALA A 60 -7.18 7.29 -0.14
C ALA A 60 -6.36 6.32 0.74
N LEU A 61 -5.02 6.41 0.69
CA LEU A 61 -4.13 5.45 1.33
C LEU A 61 -4.11 5.58 2.85
N LEU A 62 -4.11 6.79 3.38
CA LEU A 62 -3.93 7.06 4.81
C LEU A 62 -5.09 6.55 5.68
N PRO A 63 -6.38 6.75 5.32
CA PRO A 63 -7.49 6.14 6.07
C PRO A 63 -7.54 4.63 5.91
N ALA A 64 -7.26 4.10 4.71
CA ALA A 64 -7.21 2.66 4.46
C ALA A 64 -6.12 1.98 5.30
N ALA A 65 -4.94 2.61 5.42
CA ALA A 65 -3.86 2.12 6.28
C ALA A 65 -4.28 2.10 7.76
N ARG A 66 -4.93 3.15 8.25
CA ARG A 66 -5.47 3.18 9.62
C ARG A 66 -6.47 2.05 9.87
N LEU A 67 -7.38 1.80 8.93
CA LEU A 67 -8.33 0.67 9.02
C LEU A 67 -7.60 -0.68 9.04
N TYR A 68 -6.59 -0.86 8.18
CA TYR A 68 -5.82 -2.10 8.15
C TYR A 68 -5.04 -2.33 9.45
N GLY A 69 -4.41 -1.28 9.99
CA GLY A 69 -3.78 -1.33 11.30
C GLY A 69 -4.76 -1.67 12.42
N ALA A 70 -5.99 -1.16 12.35
CA ALA A 70 -7.07 -1.52 13.28
C ALA A 70 -7.42 -3.01 13.20
N LEU A 71 -7.53 -3.59 12.00
CA LEU A 71 -7.77 -5.03 11.83
C LEU A 71 -6.68 -5.84 12.53
N LEU A 72 -5.41 -5.49 12.35
CA LEU A 72 -4.30 -6.17 13.00
C LEU A 72 -4.32 -5.97 14.52
N ALA A 73 -4.61 -4.77 15.01
CA ALA A 73 -4.73 -4.51 16.44
C ALA A 73 -5.83 -5.38 17.08
N VAL A 74 -6.97 -5.56 16.41
CA VAL A 74 -8.03 -6.49 16.85
C VAL A 74 -7.52 -7.92 16.91
N ARG A 75 -6.83 -8.40 15.86
CA ARG A 75 -6.27 -9.76 15.82
C ARG A 75 -5.26 -10.04 16.93
N GLU A 76 -4.60 -9.00 17.41
CA GLU A 76 -3.57 -9.05 18.45
C GLU A 76 -4.13 -8.78 19.85
N GLY A 77 -5.44 -8.58 20.00
CA GLY A 77 -6.06 -8.24 21.29
C GLY A 77 -5.73 -6.84 21.80
N ARG A 78 -5.15 -5.96 20.96
CA ARG A 78 -4.79 -4.57 21.32
C ARG A 78 -6.00 -3.63 21.23
N HIS A 79 -7.10 -3.98 21.88
CA HIS A 79 -8.36 -3.24 21.80
C HIS A 79 -8.23 -1.79 22.27
N GLY A 80 -7.29 -1.48 23.17
CA GLY A 80 -7.02 -0.11 23.60
C GLY A 80 -6.60 0.82 22.45
N ALA A 81 -5.93 0.30 21.42
CA ALA A 81 -5.55 1.08 20.24
C ALA A 81 -6.75 1.53 19.40
N LEU A 82 -7.91 0.88 19.55
CA LEU A 82 -9.14 1.20 18.82
C LEU A 82 -9.94 2.34 19.47
N ALA A 83 -9.56 2.78 20.67
CA ALA A 83 -10.29 3.78 21.45
C ALA A 83 -10.37 5.14 20.73
N SER A 84 -9.38 5.45 19.89
CA SER A 84 -9.33 6.68 19.09
C SER A 84 -10.13 6.60 17.78
N LEU A 85 -10.63 5.42 17.39
CA LEU A 85 -11.39 5.27 16.15
C LEU A 85 -12.84 5.73 16.31
N PRO A 86 -13.44 6.35 15.26
CA PRO A 86 -14.88 6.55 15.16
C PRO A 86 -15.65 5.24 15.36
N SER A 87 -16.84 5.33 15.94
CA SER A 87 -17.66 4.15 16.31
C SER A 87 -17.97 3.23 15.11
N GLY A 88 -18.24 3.82 13.94
CA GLY A 88 -18.46 3.08 12.69
C GLY A 88 -17.24 2.25 12.28
N GLU A 89 -16.07 2.87 12.22
CA GLU A 89 -14.81 2.21 11.86
C GLU A 89 -14.40 1.14 12.88
N ARG A 90 -14.60 1.42 14.17
CA ARG A 90 -14.34 0.46 15.25
C ARG A 90 -15.19 -0.79 15.09
N ARG A 91 -16.52 -0.65 14.90
CA ARG A 91 -17.43 -1.79 14.69
C ARG A 91 -17.07 -2.58 13.44
N TRP A 92 -16.81 -1.88 12.34
CA TRP A 92 -16.39 -2.51 11.09
C TRP A 92 -15.08 -3.30 11.27
N SER A 93 -14.11 -2.73 11.97
CA SER A 93 -12.81 -3.37 12.20
C SER A 93 -12.95 -4.64 13.05
N LEU A 94 -13.76 -4.61 14.11
CA LEU A 94 -14.05 -5.77 14.95
C LEU A 94 -14.71 -6.90 14.14
N ALA A 95 -15.76 -6.57 13.39
CA ALA A 95 -16.49 -7.55 12.57
C ALA A 95 -15.60 -8.16 11.48
N THR A 96 -14.82 -7.33 10.78
CA THR A 96 -13.97 -7.76 9.68
C THR A 96 -12.80 -8.60 10.18
N ALA A 97 -12.15 -8.22 11.29
CA ALA A 97 -11.03 -8.98 11.85
C ALA A 97 -11.46 -10.36 12.40
N ALA A 98 -12.73 -10.53 12.80
CA ALA A 98 -13.26 -11.82 13.24
C ALA A 98 -13.22 -12.87 12.12
N ILE A 99 -13.41 -12.46 10.86
CA ILE A 99 -13.48 -13.35 9.70
C ILE A 99 -12.19 -13.38 8.86
N GLN A 100 -11.18 -12.59 9.21
CA GLN A 100 -9.91 -12.52 8.48
C GLN A 100 -8.75 -12.99 9.36
N PRO A 101 -8.17 -14.19 9.13
CA PRO A 101 -6.98 -14.65 9.85
C PRO A 101 -5.73 -13.94 9.33
N LEU A 102 -5.61 -12.65 9.65
CA LEU A 102 -4.46 -11.83 9.31
C LEU A 102 -3.30 -12.09 10.28
N VAL A 103 -2.10 -12.14 9.73
CA VAL A 103 -0.84 -12.22 10.48
C VAL A 103 0.01 -11.04 10.05
N ARG A 104 0.54 -10.33 11.05
CA ARG A 104 1.40 -9.15 10.87
C ARG A 104 2.76 -9.54 10.26
N LEU A 105 3.29 -8.69 9.39
CA LEU A 105 4.61 -8.83 8.75
C LEU A 105 5.73 -8.07 9.50
N CYS A 106 5.39 -6.97 10.18
CA CYS A 106 6.32 -6.09 10.87
C CYS A 106 6.00 -5.94 12.37
N ARG A 107 6.77 -5.13 13.11
CA ARG A 107 6.49 -4.88 14.54
C ARG A 107 5.55 -3.66 14.67
N PRO A 108 4.59 -3.68 15.62
CA PRO A 108 3.71 -2.54 15.84
C PRO A 108 4.47 -1.32 16.39
N SER A 109 4.12 -0.12 15.95
CA SER A 109 4.50 1.15 16.60
C SER A 109 3.55 1.56 17.71
N GLY A 110 2.30 1.08 17.65
CA GLY A 110 1.21 1.54 18.50
C GLY A 110 0.31 2.57 17.80
N ASP A 111 0.75 3.19 16.72
CA ASP A 111 -0.09 4.01 15.85
C ASP A 111 -0.68 3.16 14.72
N LEU A 112 -2.01 3.18 14.59
CA LEU A 112 -2.72 2.32 13.65
C LEU A 112 -2.42 2.66 12.18
N GLN A 113 -2.21 3.94 11.86
CA GLN A 113 -1.94 4.36 10.49
C GLN A 113 -0.53 3.98 10.07
N CYS A 114 0.46 4.27 10.91
CA CYS A 114 1.85 3.84 10.72
C CYS A 114 1.93 2.30 10.62
N ASP A 115 1.26 1.58 11.53
CA ASP A 115 1.18 0.12 11.48
C ASP A 115 0.66 -0.39 10.13
N GLY A 116 -0.41 0.23 9.61
CA GLY A 116 -0.96 -0.10 8.30
C GLY A 116 0.01 0.18 7.15
N LEU A 117 0.64 1.36 7.13
CA LEU A 117 1.57 1.72 6.05
C LEU A 117 2.81 0.84 6.03
N ARG A 118 3.37 0.51 7.19
CA ARG A 118 4.49 -0.42 7.32
C ARG A 118 4.14 -1.80 6.76
N GLU A 119 2.94 -2.29 7.07
CA GLU A 119 2.42 -3.54 6.54
C GLU A 119 2.20 -3.48 5.03
N LEU A 120 1.68 -2.37 4.52
CA LEU A 120 1.47 -2.15 3.09
C LEU A 120 2.80 -2.22 2.34
N ALA A 121 3.81 -1.49 2.82
CA ALA A 121 5.14 -1.46 2.23
C ALA A 121 5.76 -2.86 2.16
N CYS A 122 5.74 -3.61 3.27
CA CYS A 122 6.26 -4.97 3.32
C CYS A 122 5.48 -5.94 2.42
N ALA A 123 4.15 -5.83 2.41
CA ALA A 123 3.29 -6.69 1.60
C ALA A 123 3.44 -6.42 0.10
N MET A 124 3.59 -5.15 -0.29
CA MET A 124 3.86 -4.75 -1.67
C MET A 124 5.25 -5.20 -2.10
N GLU A 125 6.30 -5.03 -1.30
CA GLU A 125 7.61 -5.52 -1.70
C GLU A 125 7.60 -7.04 -1.93
N ALA A 126 6.84 -7.79 -1.13
CA ALA A 126 6.66 -9.21 -1.37
C ALA A 126 5.85 -9.49 -2.66
N GLY A 127 4.70 -8.85 -2.86
CA GLY A 127 3.75 -9.21 -3.94
C GLY A 127 3.86 -8.45 -5.26
N PHE A 128 4.46 -7.25 -5.24
CA PHE A 128 4.75 -6.38 -6.37
C PHE A 128 5.98 -5.49 -6.05
N PRO A 129 7.20 -6.01 -6.22
CA PRO A 129 8.43 -5.25 -5.98
C PRO A 129 8.46 -3.93 -6.77
N GLY A 130 8.76 -2.82 -6.09
CA GLY A 130 8.81 -1.48 -6.70
C GLY A 130 7.47 -0.72 -6.77
N MET A 131 6.34 -1.34 -6.41
CA MET A 131 5.06 -0.61 -6.31
C MET A 131 5.10 0.43 -5.18
N TRP A 132 5.65 0.03 -4.02
CA TRP A 132 5.83 0.93 -2.87
C TRP A 132 6.67 2.16 -3.22
N ASP A 133 7.72 2.00 -4.03
CA ASP A 133 8.59 3.10 -4.45
C ASP A 133 7.82 4.24 -5.13
N ARG A 134 6.74 3.92 -5.86
CA ARG A 134 5.89 4.92 -6.52
C ARG A 134 4.88 5.51 -5.55
N LEU A 135 4.25 4.68 -4.74
CA LEU A 135 3.23 5.15 -3.78
C LEU A 135 3.82 6.02 -2.68
N ARG A 136 5.06 5.77 -2.24
CA ARG A 136 5.69 6.61 -1.22
C ARG A 136 5.87 8.07 -1.67
N LEU A 137 5.89 8.35 -2.97
CA LEU A 137 6.05 9.70 -3.51
C LEU A 137 4.80 10.57 -3.30
N VAL A 138 3.63 9.96 -3.10
CA VAL A 138 2.37 10.69 -2.87
C VAL A 138 2.00 10.76 -1.39
N LEU A 139 2.79 10.14 -0.50
CA LEU A 139 2.56 10.13 0.95
C LEU A 139 3.33 11.27 1.65
N PRO A 140 2.89 11.68 2.86
CA PRO A 140 3.69 12.57 3.71
C PRO A 140 5.07 11.99 3.98
N GLY A 141 6.10 12.82 3.90
CA GLY A 141 7.51 12.39 3.96
C GLY A 141 7.86 11.57 5.21
N GLU A 142 7.32 11.95 6.38
CA GLU A 142 7.55 11.22 7.64
C GLU A 142 6.94 9.82 7.61
N SER A 143 5.70 9.69 7.15
CA SER A 143 5.01 8.39 7.05
C SER A 143 5.67 7.48 6.01
N ALA A 144 6.09 8.05 4.88
CA ALA A 144 6.83 7.34 3.85
C ALA A 144 8.20 6.84 4.36
N ALA A 145 8.93 7.69 5.09
CA ALA A 145 10.23 7.36 5.67
C ALA A 145 10.12 6.26 6.74
N ASP A 146 9.13 6.36 7.63
CA ASP A 146 8.86 5.37 8.67
C ASP A 146 8.58 3.97 8.08
N ALA A 147 7.67 3.89 7.12
CA ALA A 147 7.37 2.64 6.43
C ALA A 147 8.57 2.13 5.60
N GLY A 148 9.35 3.02 4.99
CA GLY A 148 10.58 2.68 4.27
C GLY A 148 11.68 2.09 5.16
N ALA A 149 11.85 2.59 6.37
CA ALA A 149 12.80 2.05 7.34
C ALA A 149 12.42 0.62 7.76
N VAL A 150 11.14 0.37 8.02
CA VAL A 150 10.63 -0.97 8.35
C VAL A 150 10.75 -1.93 7.18
N LEU A 151 10.44 -1.47 5.96
CA LEU A 151 10.61 -2.25 4.75
C LEU A 151 12.08 -2.67 4.55
N THR A 152 13.02 -1.75 4.78
CA THR A 152 14.46 -2.06 4.71
C THR A 152 14.82 -3.19 5.67
N GLY A 153 14.36 -3.12 6.92
CA GLY A 153 14.56 -4.20 7.90
C GLY A 153 13.84 -5.50 7.55
N PHE A 154 12.71 -5.44 6.83
CA PHE A 154 12.00 -6.62 6.31
C PHE A 154 12.81 -7.32 5.20
N MET A 155 13.36 -6.55 4.26
CA MET A 155 14.21 -7.08 3.18
C MET A 155 15.50 -7.69 3.71
N LEU A 156 16.20 -7.02 4.64
CA LEU A 156 17.45 -7.51 5.23
C LEU A 156 17.29 -8.84 5.98
N ARG A 157 16.08 -9.16 6.47
CA ARG A 157 15.76 -10.44 7.11
C ARG A 157 15.39 -11.56 6.12
N GLY A 158 15.43 -11.30 4.81
CA GLY A 158 15.14 -12.30 3.78
C GLY A 158 13.66 -12.72 3.68
N LEU A 159 12.74 -11.96 4.28
CA LEU A 159 11.32 -12.33 4.39
C LEU A 159 10.52 -12.13 3.07
N VAL A 160 11.15 -11.63 2.02
CA VAL A 160 10.52 -11.33 0.72
C VAL A 160 10.21 -12.61 -0.06
N ASN A 161 11.07 -13.64 0.01
CA ASN A 161 11.02 -14.79 -0.89
C ASN A 161 9.91 -15.83 -0.59
N GLY A 162 9.24 -15.72 0.57
CA GLY A 162 8.16 -16.66 0.97
C GLY A 162 6.83 -15.99 1.33
N ALA A 163 6.80 -14.67 1.53
CA ALA A 163 5.61 -13.93 1.93
C ALA A 163 4.70 -13.52 0.75
N ALA A 164 5.22 -13.63 -0.48
CA ALA A 164 4.63 -13.15 -1.72
C ALA A 164 3.54 -14.04 -2.32
N SER A 165 3.57 -15.35 -2.02
CA SER A 165 2.79 -16.35 -2.73
C SER A 165 1.88 -17.14 -1.80
N GLY A 166 0.74 -17.59 -2.34
CA GLY A 166 -0.19 -18.47 -1.66
C GLY A 166 -1.42 -17.79 -1.07
N ALA A 167 -2.19 -18.56 -0.31
CA ALA A 167 -3.52 -18.14 0.16
C ALA A 167 -3.47 -16.98 1.17
N ALA A 168 -2.41 -16.90 1.99
CA ALA A 168 -2.22 -15.82 2.96
C ALA A 168 -1.95 -14.46 2.29
N ALA A 169 -1.09 -14.43 1.26
CA ALA A 169 -0.78 -13.23 0.48
C ALA A 169 -2.04 -12.70 -0.24
N ARG A 170 -2.77 -13.58 -0.94
CA ARG A 170 -4.04 -13.20 -1.60
C ARG A 170 -5.10 -12.70 -0.62
N ARG A 171 -5.17 -13.30 0.57
CA ARG A 171 -6.09 -12.83 1.62
C ARG A 171 -5.70 -11.43 2.09
N ARG A 172 -4.43 -11.19 2.36
CA ARG A 172 -3.91 -9.86 2.72
C ARG A 172 -4.28 -8.81 1.67
N LEU A 173 -4.07 -9.12 0.39
CA LEU A 173 -4.41 -8.24 -0.71
C LEU A 173 -5.91 -7.94 -0.79
N ARG A 174 -6.77 -8.94 -0.59
CA ARG A 174 -8.23 -8.72 -0.50
C ARG A 174 -8.62 -7.87 0.70
N CYS A 175 -8.03 -8.12 1.87
CA CYS A 175 -8.29 -7.31 3.06
C CYS A 175 -7.90 -5.86 2.88
N TRP A 176 -6.78 -5.61 2.18
CA TRP A 176 -6.40 -4.28 1.76
C TRP A 176 -7.44 -3.63 0.84
N GLY A 177 -7.97 -4.36 -0.14
CA GLY A 177 -9.07 -3.88 -0.99
C GLY A 177 -10.31 -3.50 -0.17
N LEU A 178 -10.70 -4.33 0.82
CA LEU A 178 -11.80 -4.01 1.73
C LEU A 178 -11.54 -2.73 2.55
N CYS A 179 -10.30 -2.50 2.98
CA CYS A 179 -9.92 -1.26 3.68
C CYS A 179 -10.00 -0.02 2.77
N LEU A 180 -9.60 -0.14 1.50
CA LEU A 180 -9.75 0.94 0.51
C LEU A 180 -11.21 1.27 0.25
N GLU A 181 -12.05 0.26 -0.01
CA GLU A 181 -13.49 0.44 -0.22
C GLU A 181 -14.17 1.07 0.99
N GLN A 182 -13.80 0.65 2.20
CA GLN A 182 -14.40 1.20 3.42
C GLN A 182 -13.94 2.64 3.68
N ALA A 183 -12.66 2.96 3.43
CA ALA A 183 -12.16 4.32 3.51
C ALA A 183 -12.89 5.27 2.55
N ASP A 184 -13.12 4.81 1.32
CA ASP A 184 -13.86 5.57 0.31
C ASP A 184 -15.33 5.81 0.72
N ARG A 185 -16.02 4.76 1.21
CA ARG A 185 -17.40 4.89 1.72
C ARG A 185 -17.53 5.92 2.84
N VAL A 186 -16.62 5.91 3.80
CA VAL A 186 -16.64 6.86 4.93
C VAL A 186 -16.45 8.28 4.42
N ARG A 187 -15.56 8.49 3.43
CA ARG A 187 -15.34 9.79 2.81
C ARG A 187 -16.58 10.30 2.07
N SER A 188 -17.18 9.48 1.22
CA SER A 188 -18.38 9.87 0.46
C SER A 188 -19.60 10.13 1.35
N GLN A 189 -19.68 9.48 2.51
CA GLN A 189 -20.74 9.73 3.49
C GLN A 189 -20.47 10.96 4.38
N GLY A 190 -19.22 11.40 4.49
CA GLY A 190 -18.80 12.57 5.26
C GLY A 190 -19.01 13.91 4.56
N GLU A 191 -19.37 13.93 3.27
CA GLU A 191 -19.65 15.15 2.50
C GLU A 191 -21.10 15.67 2.65
N TRP A 192 -21.93 15.02 3.49
CA TRP A 192 -23.31 15.42 3.77
C TRP A 192 -23.61 15.61 5.26
N GLN A 193 -22.66 16.12 6.05
CA GLN A 193 -22.88 16.54 7.43
C GLN A 193 -22.45 17.98 7.67
#